data_AF-D9TGQ9-F1
#
_entry.id   AF-D9TGQ9-F1
#
_cell.length_a   1.000
_cell.length_b   1.000
_cell.length_c   1.000
_cell.angle_alpha   90.00
_cell.angle_beta   90.00
_cell.angle_gamma   90.00
#
_symmetry.space_group_name_H-M   'P 1'
#
loop_
_entity.id
_entity.type
_entity.pdbx_description
1 polymer ?
#
loop_
_entity_poly.entity_id
_entity_poly.type
_entity_poly.pdbx_seq_one_letter_code
_entity_poly.pdbx_strand_id
1 'polypeptide(L)' 'MRIEVIAYDNHTTKRRRFKHLSEAERGIIEKLLELEYGIREIARELGRSASTISREVKRGTAT' A
#
# COMPACT_ATOMS: atom_id res chain seq x y z
N MET A 1 -1.10 -17.22 50.82
CA MET A 1 -0.15 -16.88 49.73
C MET A 1 -0.90 -16.02 48.71
N ARG A 2 -0.45 -14.80 48.43
CA ARG A 2 -1.02 -13.94 47.37
C ARG A 2 -0.09 -14.02 46.17
N ILE A 3 -0.61 -14.46 45.04
CA ILE A 3 0.13 -14.47 43.77
C ILE A 3 -0.34 -13.22 43.04
N GLU A 4 0.53 -12.21 42.94
CA GLU A 4 0.25 -11.05 42.11
C GLU A 4 0.47 -11.44 40.64
N VAL A 5 -0.60 -11.38 39.86
CA VAL A 5 -0.56 -11.66 38.42
C VAL A 5 -0.08 -10.38 37.74
N ILE A 6 1.17 -10.37 37.29
CA ILE A 6 1.72 -9.30 36.46
C ILE A 6 1.06 -9.39 35.08
N ALA A 7 0.24 -8.41 34.74
CA ALA A 7 -0.38 -8.31 33.42
C ALA A 7 0.68 -7.82 32.41
N TYR A 8 1.03 -8.67 31.43
CA TYR A 8 1.88 -8.29 30.31
C TYR A 8 1.02 -7.75 29.16
N ASP A 9 1.21 -6.48 28.82
CA ASP A 9 0.53 -5.83 27.70
C ASP A 9 1.13 -6.31 26.37
N ASN A 10 0.43 -7.20 25.67
CA ASN A 10 0.91 -7.80 24.42
C ASN A 10 0.49 -6.93 23.22
N HIS A 11 1.28 -5.91 22.89
CA HIS A 11 1.07 -5.08 21.71
C HIS A 11 1.45 -5.81 20.41
N THR A 12 0.57 -6.67 19.90
CA THR A 12 0.80 -7.35 18.61
C THR A 12 0.25 -6.50 17.45
N THR A 13 1.06 -6.21 16.43
CA THR A 13 0.57 -5.61 15.19
C THR A 13 0.08 -6.70 14.25
N LYS A 14 -1.14 -6.56 13.71
CA LYS A 14 -1.68 -7.54 12.76
C LYS A 14 -0.76 -7.63 11.55
N ARG A 15 -0.29 -8.85 11.22
CA ARG A 15 0.52 -9.09 10.01
C ARG A 15 -0.29 -8.69 8.76
N ARG A 16 0.04 -7.55 8.16
CA ARG A 16 -0.46 -7.18 6.83
C ARG A 16 0.36 -7.96 5.80
N ARG A 17 -0.32 -8.65 4.86
CA ARG A 17 0.37 -9.18 3.69
C ARG A 17 0.67 -8.01 2.75
N PHE A 18 1.94 -7.65 2.64
CA PHE A 18 2.37 -6.70 1.61
C PHE A 18 2.19 -7.38 0.25
N LYS A 19 1.14 -6.99 -0.50
CA LYS A 19 1.02 -7.34 -1.92
C LYS A 19 1.74 -6.28 -2.73
N HIS A 20 2.83 -6.66 -3.37
CA HIS A 20 3.47 -5.84 -4.39
C HIS A 20 2.52 -5.59 -5.56
N LEU A 21 2.78 -4.52 -6.33
CA LEU A 21 2.12 -4.32 -7.61
C LEU A 21 2.64 -5.38 -8.59
N SER A 22 1.74 -6.02 -9.31
CA SER A 22 2.10 -6.88 -10.44
C SER A 22 2.55 -6.02 -11.63
N GLU A 23 3.25 -6.64 -12.59
CA GLU A 23 3.62 -5.96 -13.84
C GLU A 23 2.40 -5.47 -14.62
N ALA A 24 1.30 -6.22 -14.59
CA ALA A 24 0.04 -5.80 -15.21
C ALA A 24 -0.54 -4.56 -14.51
N GLU A 25 -0.55 -4.52 -13.18
CA GLU A 25 -1.00 -3.33 -12.44
C GLU A 25 -0.12 -2.12 -12.74
N ARG A 26 1.20 -2.30 -12.89
CA ARG A 26 2.12 -1.22 -13.29
C ARG A 26 1.80 -0.67 -14.67
N GLY A 27 1.61 -1.53 -15.67
CA GLY A 27 1.24 -1.09 -17.02
C GLY A 27 -0.10 -0.36 -17.06
N ILE A 28 -1.06 -0.73 -16.20
CA ILE A 28 -2.33 0.01 -16.05
C ILE A 28 -2.08 1.40 -15.43
N ILE A 29 -1.24 1.50 -14.40
CA ILE A 29 -0.89 2.79 -13.79
C ILE A 29 -0.25 3.72 -14.82
N GLU A 30 0.71 3.24 -15.61
CA GLU A 30 1.37 4.03 -16.65
C GLU A 30 0.39 4.55 -17.69
N LYS A 31 -0.48 3.69 -18.23
CA LYS A 31 -1.52 4.10 -19.18
C LYS A 31 -2.49 5.13 -18.60
N LEU A 32 -2.92 4.95 -17.35
CA LEU A 32 -3.84 5.88 -16.71
C LEU A 32 -3.17 7.23 -16.44
N LEU A 33 -1.87 7.26 -16.12
CA LEU A 33 -1.12 8.50 -15.99
C LEU A 33 -0.96 9.23 -17.33
N GLU A 34 -0.73 8.49 -18.43
CA GLU A 34 -0.70 9.05 -19.78
C GLU A 34 -2.04 9.67 -20.18
N LEU A 35 -3.14 9.10 -19.69
CA LEU A 35 -4.50 9.64 -19.82
C LEU A 35 -4.83 10.74 -18.80
N GLU A 36 -3.83 11.28 -18.09
CA GLU A 36 -3.93 12.37 -17.10
C GLU A 36 -4.82 12.06 -15.87
N TYR A 37 -5.04 10.78 -15.54
CA TYR A 37 -5.82 10.42 -14.35
C TYR A 37 -5.07 10.77 -13.05
N GLY A 38 -5.83 11.17 -12.04
CA GLY A 38 -5.29 11.44 -10.72
C GLY A 38 -4.90 10.16 -9.97
N ILE A 39 -3.86 10.26 -9.13
CA ILE A 39 -3.36 9.16 -8.28
C ILE A 39 -4.49 8.50 -7.46
N ARG A 40 -5.43 9.31 -6.94
CA ARG A 40 -6.57 8.82 -6.14
C ARG A 40 -7.58 8.03 -6.97
N GLU A 41 -7.75 8.40 -8.23
CA GLU A 41 -8.69 7.73 -9.15
C GLU A 41 -8.12 6.39 -9.56
N ILE A 42 -6.85 6.36 -9.95
CA ILE A 42 -6.10 5.12 -10.23
C ILE A 42 -6.13 4.18 -9.01
N ALA A 43 -5.97 4.72 -7.80
CA ALA A 43 -6.02 3.94 -6.57
C ALA A 43 -7.40 3.29 -6.35
N ARG A 44 -8.49 4.02 -6.64
CA ARG A 44 -9.86 3.51 -6.56
C ARG A 44 -10.11 2.42 -7.60
N GLU A 45 -9.64 2.62 -8.82
CA GLU A 45 -9.79 1.65 -9.93
C GLU A 45 -9.07 0.34 -9.63
N LEU A 46 -7.82 0.41 -9.13
CA LEU A 46 -7.01 -0.77 -8.83
C LEU A 46 -7.28 -1.36 -7.43
N GLY A 47 -8.15 -0.75 -6.63
CA GLY A 47 -8.36 -1.15 -5.23
C GLY A 47 -7.09 -1.08 -4.38
N ARG A 48 -6.15 -0.17 -4.72
CA ARG A 48 -4.88 0.02 -4.03
C ARG A 48 -4.89 1.30 -3.19
N SER A 49 -3.93 1.42 -2.29
CA SER A 49 -3.79 2.67 -1.53
C SER A 49 -3.20 3.76 -2.44
N ALA A 50 -3.66 5.00 -2.28
CA ALA A 50 -3.07 6.15 -3.00
C ALA A 50 -1.57 6.30 -2.73
N SER A 51 -1.11 5.93 -1.52
CA SER A 51 0.32 5.92 -1.17
C SER A 51 1.11 4.86 -1.94
N THR A 52 0.49 3.73 -2.32
CA THR A 52 1.12 2.71 -3.16
C THR A 52 1.30 3.25 -4.57
N ILE A 53 0.25 3.82 -5.16
CA ILE A 53 0.30 4.40 -6.51
C ILE A 53 1.32 5.55 -6.56
N SER A 54 1.29 6.48 -5.61
CA SER A 54 2.25 7.60 -5.54
C SER A 54 3.71 7.14 -5.47
N ARG A 55 4.00 6.07 -4.69
CA ARG A 55 5.35 5.50 -4.63
C ARG A 55 5.76 4.86 -5.95
N GLU A 56 4.82 4.24 -6.66
CA GLU A 56 5.10 3.67 -7.98
C GLU A 56 5.41 4.77 -8.99
N VAL A 57 4.58 5.82 -9.05
CA VAL A 57 4.82 7.00 -9.91
C VAL A 57 6.21 7.57 -9.65
N LYS A 58 6.56 7.79 -8.37
CA LYS A 58 7.88 8.31 -7.98
C LYS A 58 9.05 7.41 -8.41
N ARG A 59 8.84 6.09 -8.51
CA ARG A 59 9.85 5.14 -8.99
C ARG A 59 9.99 5.19 -10.51
N GLY A 60 8.87 5.30 -11.23
CA GLY A 60 8.85 5.43 -12.69
C GLY A 60 9.41 6.76 -13.20
N THR A 61 9.37 7.82 -12.39
CA THR A 61 9.93 9.14 -12.73
C THR A 61 11.44 9.28 -12.44
N ALA A 62 12.12 8.23 -11.99
CA ALA A 62 13.57 8.23 -11.81
C ALA A 62 14.27 7.90 -13.13
N THR A 63 14.28 8.85 -14.05
CA THR A 63 15.13 8.88 -15.26
C THR A 63 15.53 10.33 -15.48
#